data_AF-A0A7Y2F659-F1
#
_entry.id   AF-A0A7Y2F659-F1
#
_cell.length_a   1.000
_cell.length_b   1.000
_cell.length_c   1.000
_cell.angle_alpha   90.00
_cell.angle_beta   90.00
_cell.angle_gamma   90.00
#
_symmetry.space_group_name_H-M   'P 1'
#
loop_
_entity.id
_entity.type
_entity.pdbx_description
1 polymer ?
#
loop_
_entity_poly.entity_id
_entity_poly.type
_entity_poly.pdbx_seq_one_letter_code
_entity_poly.pdbx_strand_id
1 'polypeptide(L)'
;MGSVAKHEPFEGGTRVPFVVRWRGKVPPGRVDTANVTSFMDWLPTLCSIAAINELPDQLDGENVSDTWFGENRTRKTRLFGKVSSPGAAIAMRDD
;
A
#
# COMPACT_ATOMS: atom_id res chain seq x y z
N MET A 1 13.78 -17.82 -18.73
CA MET A 1 13.97 -16.43 -18.25
C MET A 1 12.59 -15.82 -18.13
N GLY A 2 12.02 -15.76 -16.93
CA GLY A 2 10.67 -15.19 -16.72
C GLY A 2 10.67 -13.70 -17.03
N SER A 3 9.60 -13.21 -17.64
CA SER A 3 9.48 -11.81 -18.07
C SER A 3 9.11 -10.97 -16.86
N VAL A 4 9.98 -10.05 -16.43
CA VAL A 4 9.67 -9.14 -15.32
C VAL A 4 8.68 -8.07 -15.81
N ALA A 5 7.41 -8.45 -15.98
CA ALA A 5 6.37 -7.65 -16.60
C ALA A 5 5.18 -7.44 -15.66
N LYS A 6 4.33 -6.45 -16.00
CA LYS A 6 3.16 -6.02 -15.20
C LYS A 6 2.12 -7.12 -14.91
N HIS A 7 2.22 -8.25 -15.60
CA HIS A 7 1.30 -9.38 -15.52
C HIS A 7 1.89 -10.59 -14.76
N GLU A 8 2.89 -10.36 -13.91
CA GLU A 8 3.43 -11.38 -13.03
C GLU A 8 3.36 -10.94 -11.57
N PRO A 9 3.20 -11.88 -10.62
CA PRO A 9 3.00 -11.57 -9.20
C PRO A 9 4.28 -11.12 -8.46
N PHE A 10 5.44 -11.20 -9.11
CA PHE A 10 6.72 -10.89 -8.47
C PHE A 10 6.86 -9.40 -8.15
N GLU A 11 7.86 -9.03 -7.33
CA GLU A 11 8.08 -7.63 -6.93
C GLU A 11 8.18 -6.69 -8.14
N GLY A 12 8.75 -7.14 -9.26
CA GLY A 12 8.88 -6.33 -10.47
C GLY A 12 7.55 -5.94 -11.14
N GLY A 13 6.44 -6.63 -10.85
CA GLY A 13 5.10 -6.28 -11.31
C GLY A 13 4.24 -5.55 -10.28
N THR A 14 4.54 -5.73 -8.98
CA THR A 14 3.66 -5.30 -7.87
C THR A 14 4.24 -4.14 -7.05
N ARG A 15 5.58 -4.02 -6.94
CA ARG A 15 6.23 -2.96 -6.16
C ARG A 15 6.35 -1.69 -7.01
N VAL A 16 5.67 -0.63 -6.56
CA VAL A 16 5.63 0.68 -7.24
C VAL A 16 6.38 1.75 -6.46
N PRO A 17 6.98 2.75 -7.12
CA PRO A 17 7.55 3.91 -6.43
C PRO A 17 6.45 4.75 -5.79
N PHE A 18 6.70 5.24 -4.57
CA PHE A 18 5.76 6.05 -3.81
C PHE A 18 6.51 7.18 -3.08
N VAL A 19 6.01 8.42 -3.21
CA VAL A 19 6.57 9.61 -2.57
C VAL A 19 5.43 10.46 -2.02
N VAL A 20 5.54 10.88 -0.76
CA VAL A 20 4.61 11.80 -0.11
C VAL A 20 5.35 13.05 0.34
N ARG A 21 4.74 14.22 0.19
CA ARG A 21 5.26 15.49 0.68
C ARG A 21 4.18 16.28 1.40
N TRP A 22 4.40 16.52 2.69
CA TRP A 22 3.57 17.43 3.48
C TRP A 22 4.44 18.18 4.50
N ARG A 23 4.58 19.49 4.31
CA ARG A 23 5.35 20.35 5.23
C ARG A 23 4.75 20.33 6.63
N GLY A 24 5.60 20.09 7.63
CA GLY A 24 5.20 20.05 9.04
C GLY A 24 4.45 18.78 9.47
N LYS A 25 4.26 17.81 8.58
CA LYS A 25 3.59 16.53 8.88
C LYS A 25 4.40 15.32 8.46
N VAL A 26 4.92 15.30 7.23
CA VAL A 26 5.79 14.24 6.74
C VAL A 26 7.26 14.63 6.95
N PRO A 27 8.08 13.79 7.61
CA PRO A 27 9.52 14.04 7.78
C PRO A 27 10.24 14.17 6.43
N PRO A 28 10.99 15.26 6.18
CA PRO A 28 11.70 15.44 4.92
C PRO A 28 12.87 14.46 4.80
N GLY A 29 13.10 13.96 3.58
CA GLY A 29 14.25 13.10 3.26
C GLY A 29 14.20 11.69 3.86
N ARG A 30 13.10 11.31 4.53
CA ARG A 30 12.93 9.97 5.08
C ARG A 30 12.66 8.96 3.96
N VAL A 31 13.38 7.84 4.02
CA VAL A 31 13.10 6.64 3.22
C VAL A 31 12.51 5.59 4.15
N ASP A 32 11.35 5.06 3.77
CA ASP A 32 10.68 3.99 4.52
C ASP A 32 10.87 2.66 3.81
N THR A 33 11.51 1.71 4.48
CA THR A 33 11.73 0.34 3.98
C THR A 33 11.06 -0.72 4.84
N ALA A 34 10.41 -0.33 5.94
CA ALA A 34 9.85 -1.26 6.92
C ALA A 34 8.33 -1.39 6.76
N ASN A 35 7.64 -0.29 6.46
CA ASN A 35 6.19 -0.30 6.38
C ASN A 35 5.69 -0.82 5.02
N VAL A 36 4.70 -1.71 5.06
CA VAL A 36 4.03 -2.24 3.86
C VAL A 36 2.74 -1.47 3.61
N THR A 37 2.60 -0.93 2.39
CA THR A 37 1.41 -0.19 1.94
C THR A 37 0.91 -0.73 0.61
N SER A 38 -0.38 -0.49 0.34
CA SER A 38 -1.07 -0.84 -0.90
C SER A 38 -1.83 0.36 -1.44
N PHE A 39 -2.14 0.35 -2.74
CA PHE A 39 -2.99 1.37 -3.34
C PHE A 39 -4.40 1.40 -2.71
N MET A 40 -4.89 0.25 -2.21
CA MET A 40 -6.19 0.18 -1.52
C MET A 40 -6.26 1.01 -0.24
N ASP A 41 -5.11 1.33 0.37
CA ASP A 41 -5.02 2.13 1.60
C ASP A 41 -5.30 3.61 1.35
N TRP A 42 -5.31 4.06 0.08
CA TRP A 42 -5.49 5.47 -0.26
C TRP A 42 -6.83 6.03 0.21
N LEU A 43 -7.94 5.32 -0.06
CA LEU A 43 -9.26 5.78 0.34
C LEU A 43 -9.38 6.01 1.86
N PRO A 44 -9.13 5.01 2.73
CA PRO A 44 -9.25 5.22 4.18
C PRO A 44 -8.22 6.22 4.72
N THR A 45 -7.02 6.30 4.12
CA THR A 45 -5.98 7.25 4.55
C THR A 45 -6.36 8.69 4.23
N LEU A 46 -6.82 8.96 3.01
CA LEU A 46 -7.21 10.31 2.58
C LEU A 46 -8.46 10.80 3.32
N CYS A 47 -9.44 9.92 3.54
CA CYS A 47 -10.62 10.25 4.34
C CYS A 47 -10.24 10.60 5.78
N SER A 48 -9.35 9.82 6.42
CA SER A 48 -8.86 10.14 7.76
C SER A 48 -8.16 11.50 7.81
N ILE A 49 -7.34 11.83 6.80
CA ILE A 49 -6.66 13.12 6.69
C ILE A 49 -7.65 14.28 6.52
N ALA A 50 -8.71 14.06 5.74
CA ALA A 50 -9.76 15.02 5.47
C ALA A 50 -10.82 15.12 6.59
N ALA A 51 -10.66 14.37 7.69
CA ALA A 51 -11.64 14.23 8.77
C ALA A 51 -13.03 13.76 8.28
N ILE A 52 -13.05 12.92 7.23
CA ILE A 52 -14.25 12.23 6.74
C ILE A 52 -14.36 10.90 7.47
N ASN A 53 -15.40 10.76 8.29
CA ASN A 53 -15.62 9.56 9.11
C ASN A 53 -16.63 8.59 8.51
N GLU A 54 -17.41 9.04 7.53
CA GLU A 54 -18.36 8.19 6.81
C GLU A 54 -17.65 7.50 5.65
N LEU A 55 -17.38 6.22 5.82
CA LEU A 55 -16.77 5.35 4.81
C LEU A 55 -17.73 4.20 4.47
N PRO A 56 -17.65 3.64 3.26
CA PRO A 56 -18.31 2.38 2.97
C PRO A 56 -17.91 1.31 3.97
N ASP A 57 -18.86 0.45 4.33
CA ASP A 57 -18.56 -0.77 5.06
C ASP A 57 -17.63 -1.66 4.20
N GLN A 58 -16.74 -2.41 4.87
CA GLN A 58 -15.89 -3.43 4.23
C GLN A 58 -14.85 -2.88 3.22
N LEU A 59 -13.97 -2.00 3.66
CA LEU A 59 -12.78 -1.64 2.89
C LEU A 59 -11.66 -2.68 3.10
N ASP A 60 -11.01 -3.09 2.01
CA ASP A 60 -9.82 -3.96 2.05
C ASP A 60 -8.54 -3.22 2.52
N GLY A 61 -8.54 -1.89 2.35
CA GLY A 61 -7.45 -1.01 2.77
C GLY A 61 -7.60 -0.54 4.22
N GLU A 62 -6.49 -0.08 4.80
CA GLU A 62 -6.45 0.51 6.14
C GLU A 62 -5.86 1.92 6.10
N ASN A 63 -6.22 2.78 7.06
CA ASN A 63 -5.56 4.08 7.20
C ASN A 63 -4.08 3.87 7.54
N VAL A 64 -3.17 4.37 6.69
CA VAL A 64 -1.70 4.30 6.83
C VAL A 64 -1.03 5.67 7.01
N SER A 65 -1.76 6.71 7.39
CA SER A 65 -1.20 8.07 7.55
C SER A 65 -0.08 8.15 8.59
N ASP A 66 -0.12 7.30 9.61
CA ASP A 66 0.93 7.13 10.62
C ASP A 66 2.31 6.85 9.99
N THR A 67 2.38 5.99 8.97
CA THR A 67 3.62 5.68 8.25
C THR A 67 4.19 6.90 7.54
N TRP A 68 3.32 7.78 7.04
CA TRP A 68 3.72 9.02 6.37
C TRP A 68 4.30 10.01 7.38
N PHE A 69 3.79 9.99 8.61
CA PHE A 69 4.27 10.82 9.73
C PHE A 69 5.51 10.25 10.42
N GLY A 70 5.98 9.08 9.99
CA GLY A 70 7.27 8.52 10.38
C GLY A 70 7.18 7.34 11.35
N GLU A 71 5.98 6.87 11.65
CA GLU A 71 5.77 5.74 12.56
C GLU A 71 5.99 4.39 11.87
N ASN A 72 6.30 3.37 12.67
CA ASN A 72 6.33 1.97 12.22
C ASN A 72 5.01 1.30 12.56
N ARG A 73 4.49 0.50 11.65
CA ARG A 73 3.26 -0.27 11.85
C ARG A 73 3.43 -1.70 11.38
N THR A 74 2.71 -2.59 12.06
CA THR A 74 2.39 -3.90 11.50
C THR A 74 1.01 -3.81 10.86
N ARG A 75 0.91 -4.27 9.61
CA ARG A 75 -0.36 -4.29 8.89
C ARG A 75 -1.35 -5.21 9.59
N LYS A 76 -2.61 -4.83 9.73
CA LYS A 76 -3.62 -5.68 10.38
C LYS A 76 -4.17 -6.74 9.41
N THR A 77 -4.33 -6.36 8.16
CA THR A 77 -4.91 -7.21 7.10
C THR A 77 -3.84 -7.60 6.08
N ARG A 78 -3.67 -8.90 5.78
CA ARG A 78 -2.71 -9.35 4.76
C ARG A 78 -3.08 -8.82 3.37
N LEU A 79 -2.08 -8.53 2.53
CA LEU A 79 -2.30 -8.10 1.15
C LEU A 79 -2.44 -9.31 0.23
N PHE A 80 -3.56 -9.34 -0.50
CA PHE A 80 -3.83 -10.33 -1.53
C PHE A 80 -3.77 -9.68 -2.92
N GLY A 81 -2.92 -10.19 -3.79
CA GLY A 81 -2.80 -9.75 -5.18
C GLY A 81 -3.30 -10.83 -6.14
N LYS A 82 -4.16 -10.43 -7.09
CA LYS A 82 -4.53 -11.27 -8.24
C LYS A 82 -4.04 -10.62 -9.53
N VAL A 83 -3.26 -11.37 -10.29
CA VAL A 83 -2.92 -10.99 -11.65
C VAL A 83 -4.03 -11.48 -12.59
N SER A 84 -4.56 -10.59 -13.43
CA SER A 84 -5.63 -10.90 -14.37
C SER A 84 -5.07 -11.31 -15.73
N SER A 85 -4.46 -12.49 -15.79
CA SER A 85 -3.98 -13.14 -17.03
C SER A 85 -4.37 -14.61 -17.04
N PRO A 86 -4.66 -15.24 -18.20
CA PRO A 86 -4.93 -16.68 -18.27
C PRO A 86 -3.77 -17.48 -17.66
N GLY A 87 -4.07 -18.33 -16.67
CA GLY A 87 -3.07 -19.15 -15.96
C GLY A 87 -2.25 -18.42 -14.88
N ALA A 88 -2.64 -17.19 -14.49
CA ALA A 88 -1.90 -16.43 -13.49
C ALA A 88 -1.99 -17.02 -12.07
N ALA A 89 -0.86 -17.04 -11.38
CA ALA A 89 -0.77 -17.47 -9.98
C ALA A 89 -1.36 -16.41 -9.02
N ILE A 90 -1.97 -16.88 -7.94
CA ILE A 90 -2.33 -16.07 -6.78
C ILE A 90 -1.05 -15.71 -6.01
N ALA A 91 -0.94 -14.47 -5.55
CA ALA A 91 0.19 -14.03 -4.75
C ALA A 91 -0.26 -13.47 -3.40
N MET A 92 0.34 -14.04 -2.35
CA MET A 92 0.28 -13.53 -0.99
C MET A 92 1.57 -12.78 -0.72
N ARG A 93 1.48 -11.58 -0.15
CA ARG A 93 2.65 -10.89 0.38
C ARG A 93 2.70 -11.12 1.89
N ASP A 94 3.80 -11.69 2.35
CA ASP A 94 4.10 -11.76 3.77
C ASP A 94 4.61 -10.40 4.28
N ASP A 95 4.29 -10.13 5.54
CA ASP A 95 4.54 -8.90 6.29
C ASP A 95 6.03 -8.61 6.53
#